data_AF-A0AAD7XF54-F1
#
_entry.id   AF-A0AAD7XF54-F1
#
_cell.length_a   1.000
_cell.length_b   1.000
_cell.length_c   1.000
_cell.angle_alpha   90.00
_cell.angle_beta   90.00
_cell.angle_gamma   90.00
#
_symmetry.space_group_name_H-M   'P 1'
#
loop_
_entity.id
_entity.type
_entity.pdbx_description
1 polymer ?
#
loop_
_entity_poly.entity_id
_entity_poly.type
_entity_poly.pdbx_seq_one_letter_code
_entity_poly.pdbx_strand_id
1 'polypeptide(L)'
;MAKFILVAAFLASTNPARSDIRMFGRGPDERAKRRRRKVGTPRKPKPGTTGTAVKIPQRLLGPTTFPLDRLIAILGVLLEENDAETRPVAPQYSLPGEYTEMEISRVALYGQIMELASMRLLVRTSPADRLDGTPTFKCGIGYELAGKLARELGIILNDLMYEPL
;
A
#
# COMPACT_ATOMS: atom_id res chain seq x y z
N MET A 1 0.20 -5.51 12.06
CA MET A 1 1.26 -5.35 11.03
C MET A 1 1.07 -6.21 9.78
N ALA A 2 1.06 -7.55 9.86
CA ALA A 2 0.94 -8.42 8.68
C ALA A 2 -0.24 -8.07 7.73
N LYS A 3 -1.43 -7.77 8.28
CA LYS A 3 -2.60 -7.33 7.49
C LYS A 3 -2.32 -6.05 6.68
N PHE A 4 -1.64 -5.07 7.28
CA PHE A 4 -1.24 -3.84 6.60
C PHE A 4 -0.24 -4.12 5.48
N ILE A 5 0.74 -5.00 5.71
CA ILE A 5 1.72 -5.41 4.68
C ILE A 5 0.99 -6.01 3.48
N LEU A 6 0.01 -6.90 3.71
CA LEU A 6 -0.74 -7.54 2.63
C LEU A 6 -1.62 -6.55 1.84
N VAL A 7 -2.27 -5.60 2.51
CA VAL A 7 -3.04 -4.55 1.83
C VAL A 7 -2.11 -3.62 1.03
N ALA A 8 -0.97 -3.22 1.61
CA ALA A 8 0.04 -2.41 0.92
C ALA A 8 0.60 -3.14 -0.32
N ALA A 9 0.91 -4.43 -0.19
CA ALA A 9 1.39 -5.25 -1.29
C ALA A 9 0.35 -5.44 -2.39
N PHE A 10 -0.91 -5.64 -2.02
CA PHE A 10 -2.01 -5.68 -2.98
C PHE A 10 -2.07 -4.39 -3.79
N LEU A 11 -2.08 -3.24 -3.13
CA LEU A 11 -2.06 -1.93 -3.80
C LEU A 11 -0.82 -1.74 -4.68
N ALA A 12 0.36 -2.16 -4.22
CA ALA A 12 1.59 -2.08 -4.99
C ALA A 12 1.54 -2.96 -6.26
N SER A 13 0.93 -4.14 -6.20
CA SER A 13 0.77 -5.04 -7.35
C SER A 13 -0.36 -4.66 -8.30
N THR A 14 -1.38 -3.92 -7.85
CA THR A 14 -2.52 -3.54 -8.71
C THR A 14 -2.37 -2.15 -9.30
N ASN A 15 -1.70 -1.23 -8.59
CA ASN A 15 -1.56 0.14 -9.04
C ASN A 15 -0.26 0.32 -9.84
N PRO A 16 -0.27 1.02 -10.98
CA PRO A 16 0.95 1.38 -11.68
C PRO A 16 1.84 2.29 -10.80
N ALA A 17 3.16 2.07 -10.78
CA ALA A 17 4.10 2.85 -9.96
C ALA A 17 4.00 4.37 -10.20
N ARG A 18 3.75 4.79 -11.45
CA ARG A 18 3.54 6.21 -11.80
C ARG A 18 2.36 6.88 -11.07
N SER A 19 1.45 6.11 -10.49
CA SER A 19 0.29 6.63 -9.77
C SER A 19 0.54 6.85 -8.28
N ASP A 20 1.68 6.39 -7.74
CA ASP A 20 1.93 6.39 -6.30
C ASP A 20 1.96 7.80 -5.71
N ILE A 21 2.65 8.76 -6.35
CA ILE A 21 2.70 10.16 -5.87
C ILE A 21 1.29 10.74 -5.76
N ARG A 22 0.45 10.51 -6.76
CA ARG A 22 -0.94 10.99 -6.76
C ARG A 22 -1.79 10.33 -5.67
N MET A 23 -1.54 9.07 -5.37
CA MET A 23 -2.33 8.26 -4.44
C MET A 23 -1.90 8.38 -2.99
N PHE A 24 -0.59 8.47 -2.75
CA PHE A 24 0.06 8.34 -1.45
C PHE A 24 0.95 9.54 -1.08
N GLY A 25 1.40 10.34 -2.05
CA GLY A 25 2.33 11.47 -1.85
C GLY A 25 1.73 12.74 -1.25
N ARG A 26 0.68 12.62 -0.42
CA ARG A 26 -0.02 13.77 0.17
C ARG A 26 0.69 14.29 1.42
N GLY A 27 0.72 15.61 1.58
CA GLY A 27 1.17 16.26 2.81
C GLY A 27 0.17 16.11 3.98
N PRO A 28 0.56 16.47 5.21
CA PRO A 28 -0.24 16.26 6.43
C PRO A 28 -1.66 16.82 6.35
N ASP A 29 -1.83 18.02 5.79
CA ASP A 29 -3.13 18.69 5.67
C ASP A 29 -4.10 17.97 4.72
N GLU A 30 -3.59 17.48 3.59
CA GLU A 30 -4.41 16.72 2.65
C GLU A 30 -4.80 15.34 3.22
N ARG A 31 -3.93 14.72 4.02
CA ARG A 31 -4.23 13.46 4.73
C ARG A 31 -5.33 13.66 5.77
N ALA A 32 -5.26 14.73 6.56
CA ALA A 32 -6.29 15.09 7.54
C ALA A 32 -7.66 15.35 6.87
N LYS A 33 -7.67 16.01 5.71
CA LYS A 33 -8.89 16.24 4.93
C LYS A 33 -9.53 14.95 4.42
N ARG A 34 -8.72 13.93 4.09
CA ARG A 34 -9.21 12.61 3.67
C ARG A 34 -9.83 11.83 4.83
N ARG A 35 -9.18 11.82 6.01
CA ARG A 35 -9.75 11.23 7.23
C ARG A 35 -11.15 11.78 7.56
N ARG A 36 -11.36 13.08 7.35
CA ARG A 36 -12.67 13.74 7.56
C ARG A 36 -13.71 13.38 6.49
N ARG A 37 -13.29 12.93 5.31
CA ARG A 37 -14.16 12.52 4.19
C ARG A 37 -14.52 11.03 4.24
N LYS A 38 -14.76 10.46 5.43
CA LYS A 38 -15.18 9.05 5.62
C LYS A 38 -16.49 8.66 4.89
N VAL A 39 -17.17 9.60 4.22
CA VAL A 39 -18.36 9.34 3.38
C VAL A 39 -18.05 9.66 1.93
N GLY A 40 -18.11 8.61 1.11
CA GLY A 40 -17.70 8.57 -0.28
C GLY A 40 -18.41 9.59 -1.16
N THR A 41 -17.62 10.32 -1.93
CA THR A 41 -18.04 10.81 -3.24
C THR A 41 -17.06 10.22 -4.25
N PRO A 42 -17.50 9.30 -5.15
CA PRO A 42 -16.63 8.77 -6.17
C PRO A 42 -16.06 9.92 -6.99
N ARG A 43 -14.73 9.99 -7.05
CA ARG A 43 -14.04 11.08 -7.73
C ARG A 43 -14.24 10.89 -9.23
N LYS A 44 -15.05 11.74 -9.85
CA LYS A 44 -15.38 11.66 -11.29
C LYS A 44 -14.09 11.59 -12.12
N PRO A 45 -13.99 10.66 -13.09
CA PRO A 45 -12.86 10.62 -14.00
C PRO A 45 -12.77 11.94 -14.78
N LYS A 46 -11.55 12.46 -14.92
CA LYS A 46 -11.29 13.69 -15.68
C LYS A 46 -11.55 13.40 -17.17
N PRO A 47 -12.42 14.15 -17.86
CA PRO A 47 -12.64 13.97 -19.29
C PRO A 47 -11.40 14.43 -20.06
N GLY A 48 -10.94 13.63 -21.03
CA GLY A 48 -9.90 14.03 -21.98
C GLY A 48 -8.62 13.20 -21.91
N THR A 49 -8.64 12.02 -22.52
CA THR A 49 -7.49 11.41 -23.23
C THR A 49 -8.04 10.25 -24.05
N THR A 50 -8.68 10.60 -25.16
CA THR A 50 -9.08 9.70 -26.24
C THR A 50 -7.82 9.24 -26.97
N GLY A 51 -7.11 8.29 -26.38
CA GLY A 51 -6.17 7.43 -27.11
C GLY A 51 -6.93 6.23 -27.63
N THR A 52 -6.86 5.99 -28.94
CA THR A 52 -7.57 4.94 -29.71
C THR A 52 -7.11 3.50 -29.41
N ALA A 53 -6.44 3.27 -28.29
CA ALA A 53 -6.04 1.93 -27.85
C ALA A 53 -7.05 1.39 -26.84
N VAL A 54 -7.50 0.15 -27.04
CA VAL A 54 -8.24 -0.61 -26.03
C VAL A 54 -7.34 -0.74 -24.81
N LYS A 55 -7.57 0.09 -23.79
CA LYS A 55 -6.85 -0.01 -22.51
C LYS A 55 -7.34 -1.27 -21.82
N ILE A 56 -6.53 -2.32 -21.84
CA ILE A 56 -6.76 -3.51 -21.03
C ILE A 56 -6.81 -3.03 -19.56
N PRO A 57 -7.92 -3.25 -18.84
CA PRO A 57 -8.02 -2.87 -17.44
C PRO A 57 -6.83 -3.45 -16.67
N GLN A 58 -6.20 -2.64 -15.83
CA GLN A 58 -4.97 -3.01 -15.12
C GLN A 58 -5.15 -4.31 -14.32
N ARG A 59 -6.38 -4.59 -13.91
CA ARG A 59 -6.76 -5.79 -13.15
C ARG A 59 -6.73 -7.09 -13.96
N LEU A 60 -6.87 -7.02 -15.28
CA LEU A 60 -6.78 -8.18 -16.17
C LEU A 60 -5.33 -8.58 -16.47
N LEU A 61 -4.36 -7.74 -16.12
CA LEU A 61 -2.93 -7.99 -16.33
C LEU A 61 -2.29 -8.86 -15.25
N GLY A 62 -3.05 -9.21 -14.20
CA GLY A 62 -2.54 -9.92 -13.02
C GLY A 62 -1.70 -9.04 -12.11
N PRO A 63 -1.22 -9.58 -10.97
CA PRO A 63 -0.44 -8.83 -10.00
C PRO A 63 0.95 -8.49 -10.56
N THR A 64 1.26 -7.20 -10.66
CA THR A 64 2.56 -6.73 -11.15
C THR A 64 3.63 -6.82 -10.06
N THR A 65 4.89 -6.93 -10.47
CA THR A 65 6.03 -6.88 -9.55
C THR A 65 6.29 -5.46 -9.06
N PHE A 66 6.85 -5.34 -7.87
CA PHE A 66 7.23 -4.07 -7.24
C PHE A 66 8.49 -4.25 -6.36
N PRO A 67 9.30 -3.20 -6.18
CA PRO A 67 10.44 -3.23 -5.26
C PRO A 67 10.00 -3.11 -3.80
N LEU A 68 10.79 -3.67 -2.89
CA LEU A 68 10.55 -3.61 -1.44
C LEU A 68 10.38 -2.17 -0.92
N ASP A 69 11.16 -1.22 -1.42
CA ASP A 69 11.09 0.19 -1.00
C ASP A 69 9.71 0.79 -1.26
N ARG A 70 9.08 0.43 -2.39
CA ARG A 70 7.72 0.85 -2.73
C ARG A 70 6.69 0.26 -1.76
N LEU A 71 6.85 -1.00 -1.36
CA LEU A 71 6.00 -1.64 -0.36
C LEU A 71 6.09 -0.91 0.99
N ILE A 72 7.30 -0.62 1.45
CA ILE A 72 7.55 0.08 2.72
C ILE A 72 6.97 1.49 2.68
N ALA A 73 7.14 2.22 1.57
CA ALA A 73 6.58 3.57 1.42
C ALA A 73 5.04 3.58 1.48
N ILE A 74 4.38 2.66 0.77
CA ILE A 74 2.91 2.53 0.82
C ILE A 74 2.46 2.11 2.21
N LEU A 75 3.17 1.16 2.83
CA LEU A 75 2.89 0.69 4.19
C LEU A 75 2.95 1.84 5.20
N GLY A 76 3.98 2.70 5.13
CA GLY A 76 4.11 3.87 6.00
C GLY A 76 2.90 4.80 5.89
N VAL A 77 2.40 5.06 4.68
CA VAL A 77 1.18 5.87 4.50
C VAL A 77 -0.05 5.22 5.12
N LEU A 78 -0.24 3.90 4.95
CA LEU A 78 -1.38 3.20 5.54
C LEU A 78 -1.31 3.18 7.06
N LEU A 79 -0.14 2.93 7.64
CA LEU A 79 0.06 2.94 9.09
C LEU A 79 -0.19 4.33 9.66
N GLU A 80 0.37 5.37 9.04
CA GLU A 80 0.16 6.74 9.48
C GLU A 80 -1.32 7.14 9.43
N GLU A 81 -2.06 6.72 8.41
CA GLU A 81 -3.48 7.08 8.25
C GLU A 81 -4.43 6.24 9.12
N ASN A 82 -4.12 4.97 9.41
CA ASN A 82 -5.08 4.02 9.97
C ASN A 82 -4.67 3.37 11.30
N ASP A 83 -3.39 3.36 11.64
CA ASP A 83 -2.86 2.75 12.88
C ASP A 83 -2.49 3.79 13.95
N ALA A 84 -2.46 5.08 13.60
CA ALA A 84 -2.02 6.14 14.49
C ALA A 84 -2.81 6.24 15.82
N GLU A 85 -4.11 5.94 15.82
CA GLU A 85 -4.99 6.05 17.00
C GLU A 85 -4.89 4.82 17.93
N THR A 86 -4.38 3.70 17.44
CA THR A 86 -4.26 2.43 18.20
C THR A 86 -2.90 2.23 18.86
N ARG A 87 -1.98 3.18 18.70
CA ARG A 87 -0.62 3.07 19.20
C ARG A 87 -0.49 3.44 20.68
N PRO A 88 0.44 2.80 21.41
CA PRO A 88 0.77 3.23 22.75
C PRO A 88 1.33 4.66 22.74
N VAL A 89 1.01 5.44 23.78
CA VAL A 89 1.59 6.77 23.95
C VAL A 89 3.09 6.63 24.12
N ALA A 90 3.85 7.24 23.22
CA ALA A 90 5.30 7.22 23.22
C ALA A 90 5.81 8.66 23.32
N PRO A 91 6.09 9.18 24.53
CA PRO A 91 6.45 10.58 24.77
C PRO A 91 7.69 11.05 24.00
N GLN A 92 8.53 10.11 23.56
CA GLN A 92 9.76 10.39 22.83
C GLN A 92 9.51 10.75 21.36
N TYR A 93 8.34 10.39 20.80
CA TYR A 93 7.97 10.74 19.42
C TYR A 93 6.98 11.89 19.46
N SER A 94 7.48 13.09 19.24
CA SER A 94 6.70 14.32 19.34
C SER A 94 6.35 14.91 17.97
N LEU A 95 7.10 14.54 16.92
CA LEU A 95 6.83 15.00 15.57
C LEU A 95 5.88 14.05 14.84
N PRO A 96 4.96 14.57 14.00
CA PRO A 96 4.09 13.73 13.17
C PRO A 96 4.90 12.78 12.28
N GLY A 97 4.57 11.48 12.29
CA GLY A 97 5.22 10.46 11.48
C GLY A 97 6.40 9.74 12.11
N GLU A 98 7.05 10.28 13.15
CA GLU A 98 8.26 9.68 13.76
C GLU A 98 8.04 8.23 14.22
N TYR A 99 6.91 7.97 14.87
CA TYR A 99 6.57 6.61 15.31
C TYR A 99 6.46 5.67 14.11
N THR A 100 5.80 6.10 13.03
CA THR A 100 5.63 5.30 11.82
C THR A 100 6.98 5.04 11.15
N GLU A 101 7.83 6.07 11.02
CA GLU A 101 9.19 5.95 10.47
C GLU A 101 10.02 4.95 11.28
N MET A 102 9.95 5.02 12.61
CA MET A 102 10.57 4.03 13.48
C MET A 102 10.01 2.63 13.19
N GLU A 103 8.69 2.43 13.22
CA GLU A 103 8.08 1.10 13.01
C GLU A 103 8.45 0.48 11.67
N ILE A 104 8.46 1.26 10.58
CA ILE A 104 8.85 0.75 9.26
C ILE A 104 10.35 0.50 9.12
N SER A 105 11.17 1.10 9.98
CA SER A 105 12.62 0.89 10.02
C SER A 105 13.04 -0.31 10.88
N ARG A 106 12.10 -0.93 11.61
CA ARG A 106 12.42 -2.08 12.48
C ARG A 106 12.82 -3.30 11.67
N VAL A 107 13.89 -3.97 12.09
CA VAL A 107 14.35 -5.26 11.52
C VAL A 107 13.22 -6.30 11.52
N ALA A 108 12.35 -6.27 12.54
CA ALA A 108 11.19 -7.16 12.65
C ALA A 108 10.22 -7.05 11.45
N LEU A 109 10.13 -5.88 10.79
CA LEU A 109 9.31 -5.73 9.59
C LEU A 109 9.81 -6.63 8.45
N TYR A 110 11.13 -6.66 8.23
CA TYR A 110 11.74 -7.51 7.20
C TYR A 110 11.50 -8.99 7.49
N GLY A 111 11.59 -9.41 8.76
CA GLY A 111 11.24 -10.77 9.19
C GLY A 111 9.80 -11.13 8.82
N GLN A 112 8.84 -10.25 9.10
CA GLN A 112 7.42 -10.46 8.75
C GLN A 112 7.18 -10.51 7.24
N ILE A 113 7.87 -9.68 6.45
CA ILE A 113 7.76 -9.73 4.99
C ILE A 113 8.25 -11.08 4.45
N MET A 114 9.36 -11.58 4.99
CA MET A 114 9.92 -12.88 4.59
C MET A 114 9.04 -14.05 5.05
N GLU A 115 8.41 -13.96 6.23
CA GLU A 115 7.44 -14.93 6.70
C GLU A 115 6.18 -14.96 5.83
N LEU A 116 5.64 -13.79 5.45
CA LEU A 116 4.54 -13.72 4.48
C LEU A 116 4.93 -14.28 3.11
N ALA A 117 6.21 -14.13 2.72
CA ALA A 117 6.74 -14.72 1.50
C ALA A 117 6.86 -16.25 1.59
N SER A 118 7.27 -16.82 2.74
CA SER A 118 7.33 -18.27 2.95
C SER A 118 5.93 -18.91 2.92
N MET A 119 4.91 -18.18 3.40
CA MET A 119 3.50 -18.59 3.32
C MET A 119 2.85 -18.34 1.95
N ARG A 120 3.59 -17.84 0.95
CA ARG A 120 3.10 -17.48 -0.40
C ARG A 120 1.99 -16.41 -0.44
N LEU A 121 1.82 -15.66 0.65
CA LEU A 121 0.94 -14.47 0.66
C LEU A 121 1.63 -13.27 -0.01
N LEU A 122 2.96 -13.27 0.01
CA LEU A 122 3.83 -12.51 -0.88
C LEU A 122 4.65 -13.49 -1.72
N VAL A 123 5.08 -13.07 -2.91
CA VAL A 123 5.94 -13.88 -3.77
C VAL A 123 7.15 -13.06 -4.15
N ARG A 124 8.33 -13.44 -3.66
CA ARG A 124 9.60 -12.83 -4.06
C ARG A 124 9.89 -13.21 -5.52
N THR A 125 10.16 -12.20 -6.35
CA THR A 125 10.45 -12.37 -7.77
C THR A 125 11.92 -12.19 -8.11
N SER A 126 12.69 -11.52 -7.25
CA SER A 126 14.14 -11.48 -7.35
C SER A 126 14.79 -12.80 -6.89
N PRO A 127 15.96 -13.20 -7.42
CA PRO A 127 16.69 -14.39 -6.99
C PRO A 127 17.11 -14.34 -5.51
N ALA A 128 16.91 -15.41 -4.75
CA ALA A 128 17.17 -15.49 -3.30
C ALA A 128 18.60 -15.06 -2.93
N ASP A 129 19.58 -15.51 -3.72
CA ASP A 129 21.01 -15.33 -3.47
C ASP A 129 21.53 -13.94 -3.87
N ARG A 130 20.68 -13.11 -4.45
CA ARG A 130 21.04 -11.73 -4.82
C ARG A 130 21.10 -10.87 -3.56
N LEU A 131 22.32 -10.55 -3.15
CA LEU A 131 22.62 -9.62 -2.05
C LEU A 131 22.57 -8.15 -2.50
N ASP A 132 22.85 -7.89 -3.78
CA ASP A 132 22.91 -6.52 -4.32
C ASP A 132 21.57 -6.04 -4.90
N GLY A 133 21.12 -4.88 -4.42
CA GLY A 133 19.92 -4.18 -4.89
C GLY A 133 18.62 -4.58 -4.17
N THR A 134 17.60 -3.73 -4.31
CA THR A 134 16.33 -3.90 -3.61
C THR A 134 15.59 -5.16 -4.09
N PRO A 135 15.20 -6.09 -3.20
CA PRO A 135 14.39 -7.25 -3.57
C PRO A 135 13.06 -6.86 -4.19
N THR A 136 12.60 -7.65 -5.16
CA THR A 136 11.29 -7.44 -5.80
C THR A 136 10.30 -8.51 -5.40
N PHE A 137 9.05 -8.11 -5.28
CA PHE A 137 7.94 -8.96 -4.87
C PHE A 137 6.72 -8.73 -5.76
N LYS A 138 5.79 -9.66 -5.72
CA LYS A 138 4.40 -9.48 -6.15
C LYS A 138 3.46 -9.98 -5.06
N CYS A 139 2.25 -9.45 -5.04
CA CYS A 139 1.22 -9.87 -4.11
C CYS A 139 0.70 -11.27 -4.45
N GLY A 140 0.52 -12.11 -3.42
CA GLY A 140 -0.05 -13.46 -3.54
C GLY A 140 -1.55 -13.52 -3.24
N ILE A 141 -2.16 -12.45 -2.73
CA ILE A 141 -3.57 -12.43 -2.35
C ILE A 141 -4.48 -11.79 -3.41
N GLY A 142 -5.72 -12.27 -3.49
CA GLY A 142 -6.75 -11.72 -4.38
C GLY A 142 -7.53 -10.55 -3.77
N TYR A 143 -8.35 -9.90 -4.61
CA TYR A 143 -9.15 -8.72 -4.23
C TYR A 143 -10.09 -8.98 -3.04
N GLU A 144 -10.77 -10.12 -3.00
CA GLU A 144 -11.71 -10.47 -1.92
C GLU A 144 -11.04 -10.45 -0.54
N LEU A 145 -9.87 -11.09 -0.43
CA LEU A 145 -9.11 -11.11 0.82
C LEU A 145 -8.55 -9.71 1.15
N ALA A 146 -8.00 -9.00 0.16
CA ALA A 146 -7.51 -7.64 0.35
C ALA A 146 -8.62 -6.70 0.84
N GLY A 147 -9.84 -6.82 0.30
CA GLY A 147 -11.02 -6.06 0.72
C GLY A 147 -11.47 -6.38 2.14
N LYS A 148 -11.45 -7.66 2.54
CA LYS A 148 -11.73 -8.07 3.93
C LYS A 148 -10.72 -7.46 4.90
N LEU A 149 -9.42 -7.61 4.61
CA LEU A 149 -8.35 -7.05 5.44
C LEU A 149 -8.42 -5.53 5.52
N ALA A 150 -8.68 -4.85 4.39
CA ALA A 150 -8.82 -3.39 4.36
C ALA A 150 -9.99 -2.92 5.25
N ARG A 151 -11.14 -3.59 5.21
CA ARG A 151 -12.28 -3.27 6.08
C ARG A 151 -11.95 -3.42 7.57
N GLU A 152 -11.27 -4.50 7.95
CA GLU A 152 -10.84 -4.72 9.35
C GLU A 152 -9.88 -3.62 9.84
N LEU A 153 -9.07 -3.06 8.94
CA LEU A 153 -8.12 -1.99 9.23
C LEU A 153 -8.73 -0.57 9.06
N GLY A 154 -10.02 -0.46 8.75
CA GLY A 154 -10.68 0.82 8.47
C GLY A 154 -10.18 1.53 7.20
N ILE A 155 -9.56 0.80 6.27
CA ILE A 155 -9.04 1.30 4.99
C ILE A 155 -10.14 1.19 3.93
N ILE A 156 -10.45 2.31 3.26
CA ILE A 156 -11.34 2.33 2.10
C ILE A 156 -10.53 1.95 0.86
N LEU A 157 -10.48 0.65 0.55
CA LEU A 157 -9.61 0.10 -0.50
C LEU A 157 -9.86 0.74 -1.89
N ASN A 158 -11.12 0.94 -2.26
CA ASN A 158 -11.48 1.51 -3.57
C ASN A 158 -10.92 2.92 -3.79
N ASP A 159 -10.78 3.75 -2.74
CA ASP A 159 -10.20 5.09 -2.86
C ASP A 159 -8.70 5.07 -3.15
N LEU A 160 -8.05 3.93 -2.91
CA LEU A 160 -6.62 3.72 -3.08
C LEU A 160 -6.29 2.96 -4.37
N MET A 161 -7.28 2.45 -5.09
CA MET A 161 -7.06 1.73 -6.34
C MET A 161 -6.98 2.66 -7.55
N TYR A 162 -6.12 2.32 -8.51
CA TYR A 162 -6.02 3.06 -9.79
C TYR A 162 -7.30 2.98 -10.61
N GLU A 163 -7.91 1.81 -10.63
CA GLU A 163 -9.20 1.51 -11.24
C GLU A 163 -10.10 0.91 -10.16
N PRO A 164 -10.94 1.73 -9.51
CA PRO A 164 -11.84 1.26 -8.46
C PRO A 164 -12.91 0.32 -9.03
N LEU A 165 -13.45 -0.53 -8.15
CA LEU A 165 -14.63 -1.36 -8.40
C LEU A 165 -15.93 -0.60 -8.16
#